data_AF-A0A6I5CAA0-F1
#
_entry.id   AF-A0A6I5CAA0-F1
#
_cell.length_a   1.000
_cell.length_b   1.000
_cell.length_c   1.000
_cell.angle_alpha   90.00
_cell.angle_beta   90.00
_cell.angle_gamma   90.00
#
_symmetry.space_group_name_H-M   'P 1'
#
loop_
_entity.id
_entity.type
_entity.pdbx_description
1 polymer ?
#
loop_
_entity_poly.entity_id
_entity_poly.type
_entity_poly.pdbx_seq_one_letter_code
_entity_poly.pdbx_strand_id
1 'polypeptide(L)' 'MPASILEEGGHLLGAASIRATATATRLVCPSCGSLHVAQVLGDNGGVSYVCTACGHSWS' A
#
# COMPACT_ATOMS: atom_id res chain seq x y z
N MET A 1 13.09 5.84 37.59
CA MET A 1 13.56 4.89 36.55
C MET A 1 12.61 5.02 35.37
N PRO A 2 13.02 5.53 34.19
CA PRO A 2 12.15 5.55 33.02
C PRO A 2 12.28 4.21 32.27
N ALA A 3 11.15 3.57 31.96
CA ALA A 3 11.09 2.44 31.05
C ALA A 3 10.78 2.94 29.63
N SER A 4 11.49 2.36 28.68
CA SER A 4 11.76 2.85 27.34
C SER A 4 10.63 2.73 26.33
N ILE A 5 10.65 3.69 25.41
CA ILE A 5 10.12 3.74 24.06
C ILE A 5 10.41 2.48 23.22
N LEU A 6 9.38 1.86 22.62
CA LEU A 6 9.49 1.12 21.35
C LEU A 6 8.15 0.68 20.73
N GLU A 7 7.16 1.55 20.69
CA GLU A 7 6.05 1.45 19.73
C GLU A 7 5.95 2.90 19.22
N GLU A 8 6.20 3.25 17.95
CA GLU A 8 5.26 3.12 16.85
C GLU A 8 6.03 3.50 15.56
N GLY A 9 6.85 2.58 15.04
CA GLY A 9 7.60 2.75 13.79
C GLY A 9 6.82 2.32 12.53
N GLY A 10 5.49 2.49 12.50
CA GLY A 10 4.63 1.88 11.48
C GLY A 10 3.60 2.79 10.79
N HIS A 11 3.46 4.05 11.20
CA HIS A 11 2.34 4.89 10.74
C HIS A 11 2.73 6.15 9.94
N LEU A 12 3.95 6.20 9.38
CA LEU A 12 4.42 7.34 8.55
C LEU A 12 4.61 7.02 7.07
N LEU A 13 4.24 5.82 6.61
CA LEU A 13 4.21 5.46 5.18
C LEU A 13 2.81 5.55 4.56
N GLY A 14 1.79 5.96 5.34
CA GLY A 14 0.40 6.09 4.89
C GLY A 14 0.05 7.38 4.15
N ALA A 15 1.00 8.29 3.93
CA ALA A 15 0.78 9.56 3.25
C ALA A 15 1.73 9.80 2.05
N ALA A 16 2.44 8.77 1.60
CA ALA A 16 3.25 8.86 0.40
C ALA A 16 2.39 8.55 -0.84
N SER A 17 1.99 9.65 -1.49
CA SER A 17 1.68 9.72 -2.92
C SER A 17 0.25 9.35 -3.34
N ILE A 18 -0.71 10.15 -2.86
CA ILE A 18 -1.88 10.51 -3.68
C ILE A 18 -1.41 11.42 -4.82
N ARG A 19 -0.70 10.84 -5.79
CA ARG A 19 -0.64 11.37 -7.15
C ARG A 19 -1.15 10.29 -8.08
N ALA A 20 -2.46 10.08 -7.99
CA ALA A 20 -3.27 9.49 -9.04
C ALA A 20 -3.30 10.44 -10.26
N THR A 21 -2.14 10.71 -10.84
CA THR A 21 -2.06 11.24 -12.20
C THR A 21 -2.08 10.02 -13.11
N ALA A 22 -3.19 9.89 -13.84
CA ALA A 22 -3.46 8.88 -14.86
C ALA A 22 -2.50 8.97 -16.06
N THR A 23 -1.21 8.79 -15.80
CA THR A 23 -0.24 8.22 -16.73
C THR A 23 -0.17 6.74 -16.39
N ALA A 24 0.14 5.84 -17.32
CA ALA A 24 0.34 4.42 -17.06
C ALA A 24 1.58 4.17 -16.16
N THR A 25 1.53 4.69 -14.95
CA THR A 25 2.51 4.61 -13.89
C THR A 25 2.35 3.19 -13.39
N ARG A 26 3.33 2.34 -13.73
CA ARG A 26 3.37 0.95 -13.26
C ARG A 26 3.05 0.93 -11.76
N LEU A 27 1.98 0.25 -11.38
CA LEU A 27 1.59 0.11 -9.98
C LEU A 27 2.68 -0.67 -9.24
N VAL A 28 3.19 -0.08 -8.16
CA VAL A 28 4.21 -0.69 -7.30
C VAL A 28 3.60 -0.91 -5.92
N CYS A 29 3.85 -2.06 -5.31
CA CYS A 29 3.47 -2.34 -3.94
C CYS A 29 4.21 -1.39 -2.99
N PRO A 30 3.50 -0.59 -2.17
CA PRO A 30 4.13 0.37 -1.25
C PRO A 30 4.87 -0.32 -0.09
N SER A 31 4.55 -1.59 0.19
CA SER A 31 5.16 -2.35 1.30
C SER A 31 6.51 -2.97 0.93
N CYS A 32 6.67 -3.48 -0.30
CA CYS A 32 7.87 -4.24 -0.69
C CYS A 32 8.51 -3.78 -2.01
N GLY A 33 7.93 -2.82 -2.72
CA GLY A 33 8.45 -2.32 -3.99
C GLY A 33 8.20 -3.25 -5.20
N SER A 34 7.43 -4.32 -5.05
CA SER A 34 7.13 -5.26 -6.14
C SER A 34 6.11 -4.71 -7.14
N LEU A 35 6.31 -5.02 -8.42
CA LEU A 35 5.37 -4.73 -9.51
C LEU A 35 4.24 -5.78 -9.62
N HIS A 36 4.33 -6.87 -8.87
CA HIS A 36 3.35 -7.96 -8.92
C HIS A 36 2.12 -7.58 -8.07
N VAL A 37 1.19 -6.88 -8.69
CA VAL A 37 -0.05 -6.39 -8.08
C VAL A 37 -1.25 -6.86 -8.90
N ALA A 38 -2.21 -7.48 -8.23
CA ALA A 38 -3.51 -7.83 -8.77
C ALA A 38 -4.52 -6.73 -8.42
N GLN A 39 -5.33 -6.32 -9.40
CA GLN A 39 -6.48 -5.45 -9.18
C GLN A 39 -7.71 -6.32 -8.93
N VAL A 40 -8.43 -6.05 -7.84
CA VAL A 40 -9.69 -6.69 -7.47
C VAL A 40 -10.79 -5.65 -7.61
N LEU A 41 -11.80 -5.97 -8.42
CA LEU A 41 -13.01 -5.15 -8.54
C LEU A 41 -14.03 -5.64 -7.51
N GLY A 42 -14.42 -4.77 -6.59
CA GLY A 42 -15.49 -5.04 -5.64
C GLY A 42 -16.87 -4.85 -6.25
N ASP A 43 -17.88 -5.47 -5.64
CA ASP A 43 -19.27 -5.47 -6.13
C ASP A 43 -19.90 -4.08 -6.25
N ASN A 44 -19.38 -3.11 -5.48
CA ASN A 44 -19.82 -1.70 -5.52
C ASN A 44 -19.10 -0.86 -6.59
N GLY A 45 -18.29 -1.47 -7.47
CA GLY A 45 -17.42 -0.75 -8.40
C GLY A 45 -16.18 -0.14 -7.76
N GLY A 46 -15.91 -0.46 -6.49
CA GLY A 46 -14.67 -0.10 -5.81
C GLY A 46 -13.50 -0.92 -6.36
N VAL A 47 -12.33 -0.30 -6.41
CA VAL A 47 -11.10 -1.00 -6.79
C VAL A 47 -10.29 -1.27 -5.53
N SER A 48 -9.74 -2.48 -5.44
CA SER A 48 -8.73 -2.84 -4.45
C SER A 48 -7.53 -3.44 -5.16
N TYR A 49 -6.39 -3.39 -4.51
CA TYR A 49 -5.14 -3.88 -5.03
C TYR A 49 -4.53 -4.84 -4.02
N VAL A 50 -3.95 -5.93 -4.51
CA VAL A 50 -3.29 -6.94 -3.69
C VAL A 50 -1.94 -7.26 -4.31
N CYS A 51 -0.87 -7.11 -3.53
CA CYS A 51 0.45 -7.55 -3.97
C CYS A 51 0.55 -9.08 -3.88
N THR A 52 0.75 -9.75 -5.00
CA THR A 52 0.89 -11.21 -5.04
C THR A 52 2.28 -11.69 -4.61
N ALA A 53 3.23 -10.77 -4.42
CA ALA A 53 4.57 -11.09 -3.90
C ALA A 53 4.65 -11.08 -2.36
N CYS A 54 3.94 -10.18 -1.68
CA CYS A 54 4.02 -10.03 -0.22
C CYS A 54 2.68 -10.11 0.52
N GLY A 55 1.55 -10.15 -0.19
CA GLY A 55 0.21 -10.22 0.39
C GLY A 55 -0.36 -8.88 0.86
N HIS A 56 0.35 -7.76 0.67
CA HIS A 56 -0.15 -6.44 1.07
C HIS A 56 -1.36 -6.02 0.24
N SER A 57 -2.45 -5.58 0.89
CA SER A 57 -3.68 -5.12 0.24
C SER A 57 -4.00 -3.66 0.57
N TRP A 58 -4.51 -2.91 -0.41
CA TRP A 58 -4.95 -1.51 -0.24
C TRP A 58 -6.11 -1.19 -1.21
N SER A 59 -6.80 -0.07 -0.99
CA SER A 59 -7.91 0.43 -1.82
C SER A 59 -7.62 1.82 -2.34
#